data_AF-A0A5D2ZN81-F1
#
_entry.id   AF-A0A5D2ZN81-F1
#
_cell.length_a   1.000
_cell.length_b   1.000
_cell.length_c   1.000
_cell.angle_alpha   90.00
_cell.angle_beta   90.00
_cell.angle_gamma   90.00
#
_symmetry.space_group_name_H-M   'P 1'
#
loop_
_entity.id
_entity.type
_entity.pdbx_description
1 polymer ?
#
loop_
_entity_poly.entity_id
_entity_poly.type
_entity_poly.pdbx_seq_one_letter_code
_entity_poly.pdbx_strand_id
1 'polypeptide(L)'
;MSLQHPHSETGIHVVKIYGPKVMFDLGPIVAFNVFDWKGERINPALVQKLTNRNNISLFIGCLQHIWFSVKHEEMKEKVDSQPGIDVTATIGFVTSFEYIYRLWIFVSRFLDADFLEKEKWRYKAIDKKTIEI
;
A
#
# COMPACT_ATOMS: atom_id res chain seq x y z
N MET A 1 -9.35 -11.83 8.02
CA MET A 1 -9.59 -11.89 6.57
C MET A 1 -8.63 -10.89 5.92
N SER A 2 -7.73 -11.33 5.05
CA SER A 2 -6.71 -10.49 4.40
C SER A 2 -6.83 -10.60 2.88
N LEU A 3 -6.68 -9.51 2.16
CA LEU A 3 -6.63 -9.53 0.69
C LEU A 3 -5.35 -10.25 0.25
N GLN A 4 -5.51 -11.39 -0.44
CA GLN A 4 -4.42 -12.22 -0.96
C GLN A 4 -4.57 -12.37 -2.48
N HIS A 5 -3.45 -12.39 -3.18
CA HIS A 5 -3.44 -12.63 -4.62
C HIS A 5 -3.93 -14.06 -4.94
N PRO A 6 -4.83 -14.22 -5.93
CA PRO A 6 -5.26 -15.53 -6.39
C PRO A 6 -4.04 -16.35 -6.86
N HIS A 7 -3.99 -17.64 -6.54
CA HIS A 7 -2.95 -18.59 -6.97
C HIS A 7 -1.53 -18.34 -6.44
N SER A 8 -1.36 -17.51 -5.41
CA SER A 8 -0.07 -17.44 -4.72
C SER A 8 0.14 -18.67 -3.84
N GLU A 9 1.10 -19.53 -4.19
CA GLU A 9 1.52 -20.70 -3.37
C GLU A 9 1.99 -20.28 -1.96
N THR A 10 2.43 -19.02 -1.82
CA THR A 10 2.97 -18.40 -0.61
C THR A 10 1.99 -17.51 0.15
N GLY A 11 0.76 -17.31 -0.33
CA GLY A 11 -0.24 -16.48 0.33
C GLY A 11 0.10 -14.97 0.34
N ILE A 12 0.70 -14.46 -0.75
CA ILE A 12 1.15 -13.06 -0.88
C ILE A 12 -0.02 -12.10 -0.63
N HIS A 13 0.14 -11.26 0.39
CA HIS A 13 -0.83 -10.23 0.75
C HIS A 13 -0.71 -9.01 -0.15
N VAL A 14 -1.84 -8.51 -0.65
CA VAL A 14 -1.89 -7.26 -1.43
C VAL A 14 -1.51 -6.07 -0.57
N VAL A 15 -1.83 -6.11 0.73
CA VAL A 15 -1.58 -5.01 1.65
C VAL A 15 -0.88 -5.50 2.89
N LYS A 16 0.18 -4.79 3.29
CA LYS A 16 0.79 -4.90 4.61
C LYS A 16 0.52 -3.61 5.36
N ILE A 17 -0.27 -3.71 6.43
CA ILE A 17 -0.57 -2.58 7.31
C ILE A 17 0.53 -2.50 8.38
N TYR A 18 1.00 -1.29 8.65
CA TYR A 18 1.98 -0.98 9.67
C TYR A 18 1.33 -0.19 10.80
N GLY A 19 1.72 -0.53 12.03
CA GLY A 19 1.31 0.20 13.22
C GLY A 19 2.03 -0.33 14.47
N PRO A 20 2.26 0.52 15.49
CA PRO A 20 2.79 0.06 16.76
C PRO A 20 1.79 -0.90 17.43
N LYS A 21 2.24 -2.12 17.79
CA LYS A 21 1.39 -3.12 18.47
C LYS A 21 0.90 -2.69 19.86
N VAL A 22 1.46 -1.61 20.44
CA VAL A 22 1.36 -1.32 21.89
C VAL A 22 0.91 0.12 22.20
N MET A 23 0.79 1.02 21.21
CA MET A 23 0.31 2.39 21.44
C MET A 23 -0.76 2.74 20.42
N PHE A 24 -2.00 2.77 20.89
CA PHE A 24 -3.18 3.19 20.11
C PHE A 24 -3.28 4.72 19.99
N ASP A 25 -2.28 5.45 20.49
CA ASP A 25 -2.31 6.90 20.68
C ASP A 25 -1.89 7.71 19.43
N LEU A 26 -1.55 7.05 18.31
CA LEU A 26 -1.23 7.74 17.05
C LEU A 26 -2.45 8.39 16.37
N GLY A 27 -3.61 8.30 17.02
CA GLY A 27 -4.85 8.81 16.47
C GLY A 27 -5.26 8.03 15.22
N PRO A 28 -6.14 8.61 14.40
CA PRO A 28 -6.81 7.93 13.30
C PRO A 28 -5.91 7.75 12.06
N ILE A 29 -4.78 7.06 12.16
CA ILE A 29 -3.83 6.93 11.04
C ILE A 29 -3.49 5.47 10.77
N VAL A 30 -3.52 5.09 9.50
CA VAL A 30 -3.12 3.75 9.02
C VAL A 30 -2.05 3.93 7.95
N ALA A 31 -0.87 3.39 8.21
CA ALA A 31 0.18 3.28 7.22
C ALA A 31 0.16 1.88 6.60
N PHE A 32 0.35 1.79 5.28
CA PHE A 32 0.36 0.52 4.59
C PHE A 32 1.18 0.56 3.30
N ASN A 33 1.63 -0.62 2.89
CA ASN A 33 2.21 -0.86 1.58
C ASN A 33 1.29 -1.74 0.75
N VAL A 34 1.33 -1.52 -0.57
CA VAL A 34 0.63 -2.34 -1.55
C VAL A 34 1.65 -3.17 -2.34
N PHE A 35 1.35 -4.45 -2.56
CA PHE A 35 2.23 -5.41 -3.21
C PHE A 35 1.54 -6.01 -4.43
N ASP A 36 2.32 -6.27 -5.47
CA ASP A 36 1.83 -6.96 -6.66
C ASP A 36 1.78 -8.49 -6.47
N TRP A 37 1.30 -9.19 -7.48
CA TRP A 37 1.13 -10.65 -7.45
C TRP A 37 2.45 -11.42 -7.33
N LYS A 38 3.59 -10.76 -7.56
CA LYS A 38 4.93 -11.32 -7.38
C LYS A 38 5.49 -11.04 -5.98
N GLY A 39 4.75 -10.29 -5.15
CA GLY A 39 5.20 -9.84 -3.84
C GLY A 39 6.10 -8.61 -3.91
N GLU A 40 6.24 -7.96 -5.07
CA GLU A 40 7.04 -6.74 -5.17
C GLU A 40 6.25 -5.54 -4.65
N ARG A 41 6.90 -4.69 -3.85
CA ARG A 41 6.28 -3.45 -3.36
C ARG A 41 6.02 -2.50 -4.52
N ILE A 42 4.77 -2.04 -4.63
CA ILE A 42 4.39 -1.02 -5.59
C ILE A 42 4.87 0.34 -5.12
N ASN A 43 5.41 1.15 -6.04
CA ASN A 43 5.89 2.49 -5.71
C ASN A 43 4.78 3.35 -5.07
N PRO A 44 4.96 3.88 -3.84
CA PRO A 44 3.98 4.71 -3.14
C PRO A 44 3.50 5.92 -3.96
N ALA A 45 4.37 6.52 -4.76
CA ALA A 45 4.02 7.64 -5.64
C ALA A 45 3.00 7.23 -6.72
N LEU A 46 3.14 6.02 -7.26
CA LEU A 46 2.16 5.46 -8.19
C LEU A 46 0.83 5.23 -7.48
N VAL A 47 0.84 4.62 -6.28
CA VAL A 47 -0.38 4.35 -5.51
C VAL A 47 -1.13 5.65 -5.21
N GLN A 48 -0.44 6.68 -4.71
CA GLN A 48 -1.05 7.99 -4.42
C GLN A 48 -1.62 8.66 -5.68
N LYS A 49 -0.92 8.60 -6.81
CA LYS A 49 -1.41 9.15 -8.07
C LYS A 49 -2.68 8.44 -8.53
N LEU A 50 -2.74 7.12 -8.38
CA LEU A 50 -3.90 6.33 -8.76
C LEU A 50 -5.10 6.58 -7.82
N THR A 51 -4.88 6.78 -6.51
CA THR A 51 -5.95 7.15 -5.58
C THR A 51 -6.50 8.54 -5.87
N ASN A 52 -5.62 9.51 -6.13
CA ASN A 52 -6.03 10.87 -6.46
C ASN A 52 -6.93 10.90 -7.71
N ARG A 53 -6.62 10.08 -8.73
CA ARG A 53 -7.49 9.90 -9.92
C ARG A 53 -8.86 9.31 -9.61
N ASN A 54 -8.99 8.59 -8.49
CA ASN A 54 -10.24 7.99 -8.02
C ASN A 54 -10.92 8.82 -6.91
N ASN A 55 -10.51 10.09 -6.74
CA ASN A 55 -11.00 11.00 -5.70
C ASN A 55 -10.80 10.44 -4.28
N ILE A 56 -9.67 9.77 -4.04
CA ILE A 56 -9.25 9.25 -2.75
C ILE A 56 -7.91 9.92 -2.41
N SER A 57 -7.89 10.70 -1.32
CA SER A 57 -6.69 11.40 -0.87
C SER A 57 -5.88 10.52 0.08
N LEU A 58 -4.65 10.19 -0.29
CA LEU A 58 -3.66 9.53 0.57
C LEU A 58 -2.42 10.40 0.69
N PHE A 59 -1.71 10.29 1.81
CA PHE A 59 -0.43 10.96 2.03
C PHE A 59 0.71 9.97 1.88
N ILE A 60 1.83 10.40 1.30
CA ILE A 60 3.06 9.59 1.27
C ILE A 60 3.92 10.02 2.45
N GLY A 61 4.23 9.08 3.34
CA GLY A 61 5.09 9.30 4.50
C GLY A 61 6.29 8.37 4.50
N CYS A 62 7.33 8.71 5.25
CA CYS A 62 8.45 7.81 5.51
C CYS A 62 8.43 7.39 6.97
N LEU A 63 8.28 6.11 7.25
CA LEU A 63 8.34 5.57 8.60
C LEU A 63 9.78 5.17 8.89
N GLN A 64 10.54 6.11 9.43
CA GLN A 64 11.90 5.86 9.92
C GLN A 64 11.79 5.48 11.40
N HIS A 65 12.35 4.32 11.79
CA HIS A 65 12.42 3.80 13.17
C HIS A 65 11.24 2.98 13.72
N ILE A 66 10.42 2.31 12.91
CA ILE A 66 9.54 1.27 13.47
C ILE A 66 10.29 -0.07 13.51
N TRP A 67 10.86 -0.41 14.67
CA TRP A 67 11.47 -1.72 14.90
C TRP A 67 10.37 -2.76 15.19
N PHE A 68 10.03 -3.56 14.18
CA PHE A 68 9.07 -4.65 14.35
C PHE A 68 9.77 -5.92 14.84
N SER A 69 9.80 -6.14 16.16
CA SER A 69 10.08 -7.47 16.70
C SER A 69 8.79 -8.30 16.60
N VAL A 70 8.57 -8.98 15.47
CA VAL A 70 7.55 -10.03 15.39
C VAL A 70 8.25 -11.37 15.50
N LYS A 71 8.36 -11.85 16.74
CA LYS A 71 8.40 -13.30 17.01
C LYS A 71 6.95 -13.78 17.02
N HIS A 72 6.45 -14.15 15.84
CA HIS A 72 5.48 -15.23 15.71
C HIS A 72 6.09 -16.18 14.71
N GLU A 73 6.23 -17.44 15.13
CA GLU A 73 6.61 -18.55 14.27
C GLU A 73 5.55 -18.69 13.18
N GLU A 74 5.77 -18.06 12.03
CA GLU A 74 5.37 -18.53 10.71
C GLU A 74 5.96 -17.57 9.67
N MET A 75 6.82 -18.15 8.83
CA MET A 75 7.59 -17.55 7.74
C MET A 75 8.67 -16.51 8.12
N LYS A 76 9.91 -17.02 8.18
CA LYS A 76 11.15 -16.25 8.01
C LYS A 76 11.21 -15.65 6.61
N GLU A 77 10.45 -14.60 6.33
CA GLU A 77 10.89 -13.64 5.33
C GLU A 77 11.78 -12.62 6.03
N LYS A 78 13.07 -12.64 5.68
CA LYS A 78 13.92 -11.45 5.78
C LYS A 78 13.30 -10.40 4.86
N VAL A 79 12.23 -9.74 5.32
CA VAL A 79 11.76 -8.51 4.69
C VAL A 79 12.80 -7.48 5.07
N ASP A 80 13.68 -7.23 4.12
CA ASP A 80 14.68 -6.18 4.14
C ASP A 80 14.01 -4.95 4.73
N SER A 81 14.39 -4.60 5.96
CA SER A 81 13.84 -3.46 6.68
C SER A 81 14.49 -2.21 6.10
N GLN A 82 14.29 -2.01 4.80
CA GLN A 82 14.61 -0.74 4.18
C GLN A 82 13.61 0.27 4.74
N PRO A 83 14.07 1.44 5.24
CA PRO A 83 13.17 2.54 5.57
C PRO A 83 12.37 2.87 4.32
N GLY A 84 11.14 2.39 4.32
CA GLY A 84 10.24 2.43 3.18
C GLY A 84 9.47 3.72 3.21
N ILE A 85 9.48 4.42 2.09
CA ILE A 85 8.39 5.34 1.80
C ILE A 85 7.13 4.48 1.75
N ASP A 86 6.12 4.85 2.54
CA ASP A 86 4.87 4.13 2.72
C ASP A 86 3.68 5.04 2.39
N VAL A 87 2.53 4.44 2.13
CA VAL A 87 1.29 5.17 1.92
C VAL A 87 0.53 5.24 3.23
N THR A 88 0.17 6.46 3.63
CA THR A 88 -0.53 6.75 4.87
C THR A 88 -1.93 7.28 4.57
N ALA A 89 -2.94 6.65 5.18
CA ALA A 89 -4.32 7.12 5.20
C ALA A 89 -4.66 7.66 6.59
N THR A 90 -5.26 8.85 6.66
CA THR A 90 -5.82 9.38 7.90
C THR A 90 -7.32 9.09 7.92
N ILE A 91 -7.76 8.22 8.83
CA ILE A 91 -9.14 7.77 9.02
C ILE A 91 -9.77 8.51 10.21
N GLY A 92 -9.84 9.83 10.14
CA GLY A 92 -10.39 10.70 11.20
C GLY A 92 -11.81 10.34 11.68
N PHE A 93 -12.23 10.93 12.80
CA PHE A 93 -13.60 10.77 13.33
C PHE A 93 -14.71 11.15 12.32
N VAL A 94 -14.40 11.99 11.33
CA VAL A 94 -15.33 12.46 10.29
C VAL A 94 -15.29 11.60 9.02
N THR A 95 -14.44 10.56 8.95
CA THR A 95 -14.35 9.72 7.75
C THR A 95 -15.58 8.82 7.68
N SER A 96 -16.42 8.99 6.66
CA SER A 96 -17.60 8.13 6.48
C SER A 96 -17.19 6.71 6.07
N PHE A 97 -18.05 5.73 6.38
CA PHE A 97 -17.89 4.35 5.90
C PHE A 97 -17.73 4.30 4.38
N GLU A 98 -18.40 5.18 3.64
CA GLU A 98 -18.29 5.28 2.18
C GLU A 98 -16.85 5.56 1.73
N TYR A 99 -16.14 6.50 2.38
CA TYR A 99 -14.74 6.79 2.03
C TYR A 99 -13.82 5.60 2.30
N ILE A 100 -14.00 4.92 3.43
CA ILE A 100 -13.23 3.73 3.80
C ILE A 100 -13.52 2.60 2.81
N TYR A 101 -14.79 2.36 2.49
CA TYR A 101 -15.22 1.35 1.53
C TYR A 101 -14.67 1.62 0.14
N ARG A 102 -14.72 2.87 -0.33
CA ARG A 102 -14.13 3.28 -1.62
C ARG A 102 -12.62 3.10 -1.65
N LEU A 103 -11.92 3.38 -0.55
CA LEU A 103 -10.49 3.09 -0.42
C LEU A 103 -10.21 1.59 -0.58
N TRP A 104 -10.93 0.73 0.13
CA TRP A 104 -10.71 -0.72 0.04
C TRP A 104 -11.12 -1.32 -1.31
N ILE A 105 -12.18 -0.84 -1.95
CA ILE A 105 -12.50 -1.20 -3.35
C ILE A 105 -11.37 -0.80 -4.29
N PHE A 106 -10.81 0.39 -4.09
CA PHE A 106 -9.71 0.84 -4.94
C PHE A 106 -8.47 -0.04 -4.73
N VAL A 107 -8.12 -0.34 -3.47
CA VAL A 107 -7.02 -1.23 -3.11
C VAL A 107 -7.23 -2.65 -3.65
N SER A 108 -8.46 -3.15 -3.68
CA SER A 108 -8.74 -4.49 -4.22
C SER A 108 -8.47 -4.60 -5.73
N ARG A 109 -8.42 -3.49 -6.48
CA ARG A 109 -8.04 -3.51 -7.91
C ARG A 109 -6.60 -3.97 -8.13
N PHE A 110 -5.74 -3.86 -7.13
CA PHE A 110 -4.37 -4.35 -7.22
C PHE A 110 -4.27 -5.88 -7.17
N LEU A 111 -5.36 -6.60 -6.87
CA LEU A 111 -5.45 -8.06 -7.04
C LEU A 111 -5.41 -8.46 -8.52
N ASP A 112 -5.81 -7.56 -9.41
CA ASP A 112 -5.81 -7.79 -10.85
C ASP A 112 -4.44 -7.39 -11.42
N ALA A 113 -3.71 -8.39 -11.91
CA ALA A 113 -2.40 -8.20 -12.53
C ALA A 113 -2.48 -7.28 -13.75
N ASP A 114 -3.51 -7.43 -14.58
CA ASP A 114 -3.67 -6.67 -15.83
C ASP A 114 -3.90 -5.18 -15.54
N PHE A 115 -4.67 -4.88 -14.50
CA PHE A 115 -4.87 -3.51 -14.03
C PHE A 115 -3.54 -2.83 -13.70
N LEU A 116 -2.69 -3.51 -12.92
CA LEU A 116 -1.43 -2.94 -12.46
C LEU A 116 -0.41 -2.81 -13.59
N GLU A 117 -0.30 -3.80 -14.48
CA GLU A 117 0.58 -3.70 -15.65
C GLU A 117 0.22 -2.50 -16.51
N LYS A 118 -1.07 -2.34 -16.83
CA LYS A 118 -1.57 -1.21 -17.63
C LYS A 118 -1.23 0.13 -16.98
N GLU A 119 -1.43 0.29 -15.68
CA GLU A 119 -1.09 1.53 -14.99
C GLU A 119 0.43 1.76 -14.85
N LYS A 120 1.24 0.71 -14.65
CA LYS A 120 2.71 0.79 -14.70
C LYS A 120 3.18 1.30 -16.08
N TRP A 121 2.63 0.80 -17.18
CA TRP A 121 2.94 1.27 -18.54
C TRP A 121 2.54 2.74 -18.76
N ARG A 122 1.34 3.14 -18.32
CA ARG A 122 0.88 4.54 -18.41
C ARG A 122 1.73 5.48 -17.58
N TYR A 123 2.16 5.05 -16.40
CA TYR A 123 3.03 5.83 -15.54
C TYR A 123 4.38 6.08 -16.20
N LYS A 124 5.02 5.02 -16.75
CA LYS A 124 6.28 5.13 -17.50
C LYS A 124 6.15 6.04 -18.72
N ALA A 125 5.02 5.99 -19.43
CA ALA A 125 4.79 6.85 -20.61
C ALA A 125 4.67 8.35 -20.24
N ILE A 126 4.03 8.67 -19.10
CA ILE A 126 3.90 10.05 -18.62
C ILE A 126 5.25 10.58 -18.12
N ASP A 127 5.99 9.77 -17.37
CA ASP A 127 7.27 10.17 -16.77
C ASP A 127 8.32 10.50 -17.84
N LYS A 128 8.40 9.68 -18.91
CA LYS A 128 9.24 9.96 -20.07
C LYS A 128 8.91 11.32 -20.73
N LYS A 129 7.63 11.67 -20.84
CA LYS A 129 7.19 12.95 -21.43
C LYS A 129 7.54 14.15 -20.54
N THR A 130 7.74 13.96 -19.25
CA THR A 130 8.12 15.04 -18.30
C THR A 130 9.63 15.31 -18.30
N ILE A 131 10.46 14.34 -18.74
CA ILE A 131 11.93 14.47 -18.78
C ILE A 131 12.43 15.10 -20.09
N GLU A 132 11.62 15.08 -21.16
CA GLU A 132 11.97 15.62 -22.49
C GLU A 132 11.59 17.11 -22.68
N ILE A 133 11.60 17.94 -21.63
CA ILE A 133 11.32 19.39 -21.71
C ILE A 133 12.58 20.19 -21.37
#